data_AF-E6UUS1-F1
#
_entry.id   AF-E6UUS1-F1
#
_cell.length_a   1.000
_cell.length_b   1.000
_cell.length_c   1.000
_cell.angle_alpha   90.00
_cell.angle_beta   90.00
_cell.angle_gamma   90.00
#
_symmetry.space_group_name_H-M   'P 1'
#
loop_
_entity.id
_entity.type
_entity.pdbx_description
1 polymer ?
#
loop_
_entity_poly.entity_id
_entity_poly.type
_entity_poly.pdbx_seq_one_letter_code
_entity_poly.pdbx_strand_id
1 'polypeptide(L)'
;MSFSFVRSSTLAAALAMPFVLLLAACATQPKPPAEADALPPPAVVPRVMPVEAEPRAPATQPASLFTLMTQGPQAAMLSYADKVRTLGGNELGAEIARIGDPGDSPTTQMQLAILLSQTRVPADLARALGLLQRVIANPSPEAQPLQPLARALAARYVEQRRVEDDRDKQVQQLRESQRRIDQLNDRIEALRAIERSFARPAATPAPAAVPAPATNGNKPTP
;
A
#
# COMPACT_ATOMS: atom_id res chain seq x y z
N MET A 1 -4.83 42.15 20.01
CA MET A 1 -4.33 41.53 18.76
C MET A 1 -3.53 40.33 19.18
N SER A 2 -4.11 39.13 19.04
CA SER A 2 -3.68 37.94 19.76
C SER A 2 -3.33 36.80 18.81
N PHE A 3 -2.26 36.11 19.19
CA PHE A 3 -1.77 34.80 18.78
C PHE A 3 -0.89 34.72 17.51
N SER A 4 0.38 34.43 17.74
CA SER A 4 1.23 33.64 16.86
C SER A 4 1.86 32.54 17.70
N PHE A 5 1.27 31.34 17.64
CA PHE A 5 1.88 30.12 18.16
C PHE A 5 2.76 29.54 17.05
N VAL A 6 4.08 29.64 17.18
CA VAL A 6 5.04 28.87 16.38
C VAL A 6 5.50 27.71 17.24
N ARG A 7 5.02 26.52 16.91
CA ARG A 7 5.43 25.25 17.52
C ARG A 7 6.43 24.60 16.56
N SER A 8 7.72 24.83 16.79
CA SER A 8 8.78 24.18 16.02
C SER A 8 9.11 22.79 16.58
N SER A 9 9.26 21.89 15.62
CA SER A 9 9.30 20.44 15.72
C SER A 9 10.65 19.95 16.23
N THR A 10 10.65 18.99 17.15
CA THR A 10 11.84 18.29 17.63
C THR A 10 12.42 17.41 16.51
N LEU A 11 13.72 17.60 16.27
CA LEU A 11 14.57 16.85 15.36
C LEU A 11 14.88 15.44 15.87
N ALA A 12 15.15 14.59 14.90
CA ALA A 12 15.41 13.16 14.97
C ALA A 12 16.82 12.79 15.50
N ALA A 13 16.93 11.58 16.05
CA ALA A 13 18.07 10.65 15.92
C ALA A 13 17.71 9.37 16.72
N ALA A 14 17.35 8.25 16.08
CA ALA A 14 18.26 7.23 15.55
C ALA A 14 19.11 6.56 16.64
N LEU A 15 18.78 5.31 17.02
CA LEU A 15 19.75 4.29 17.42
C LEU A 15 19.14 2.89 17.61
N ALA A 16 19.68 1.96 16.83
CA ALA A 16 20.00 0.55 17.14
C ALA A 16 18.89 -0.47 17.50
N MET A 17 18.58 -1.32 16.51
CA MET A 17 18.26 -2.74 16.70
C MET A 17 19.54 -3.52 17.07
N PRO A 18 19.41 -4.56 17.91
CA PRO A 18 19.79 -5.91 17.49
C PRO A 18 18.71 -6.94 17.89
N PHE A 19 18.14 -7.68 16.94
CA PHE A 19 18.50 -9.08 16.62
C PHE A 19 19.15 -9.84 17.80
N VAL A 20 18.51 -10.92 18.27
CA VAL A 20 19.10 -12.25 18.52
C VAL A 20 18.22 -13.09 19.48
N LEU A 21 17.84 -14.27 18.99
CA LEU A 21 17.60 -15.55 19.66
C LEU A 21 16.59 -15.64 20.82
N LEU A 22 15.51 -16.41 20.60
CA LEU A 22 15.35 -17.76 21.22
C LEU A 22 14.03 -18.42 20.73
N LEU A 23 14.15 -19.22 19.66
CA LEU A 23 13.32 -20.41 19.50
C LEU A 23 13.92 -21.51 20.38
N ALA A 24 13.14 -22.07 21.31
CA ALA A 24 13.18 -23.48 21.73
C ALA A 24 12.43 -23.66 23.05
N ALA A 25 11.27 -24.32 23.00
CA ALA A 25 10.84 -25.21 24.07
C ALA A 25 9.90 -26.26 23.46
N CYS A 26 10.49 -27.43 23.23
CA CYS A 26 9.86 -28.59 22.63
C CYS A 26 8.83 -29.25 23.56
N ALA A 27 7.82 -29.79 22.92
CA ALA A 27 6.87 -30.75 23.46
C ALA A 27 7.54 -31.97 24.09
N THR A 28 6.99 -32.45 25.20
CA THR A 28 7.12 -33.84 25.65
C THR A 28 5.83 -34.23 26.35
N GLN A 29 5.08 -35.15 25.73
CA GLN A 29 3.93 -35.81 26.32
C GLN A 29 4.39 -37.09 27.04
N PRO A 30 3.92 -37.36 28.27
CA PRO A 30 4.12 -38.67 28.90
C PRO A 30 3.06 -39.67 28.42
N LYS A 31 3.53 -40.88 28.11
CA LYS A 31 2.78 -42.08 27.73
C LYS A 31 2.01 -42.67 28.93
N PRO A 32 0.74 -43.09 28.79
CA PRO A 32 0.02 -43.78 29.86
C PRO A 32 0.35 -45.29 29.88
N PRO A 33 0.50 -45.92 31.06
CA PRO A 33 0.49 -47.37 31.17
C PRO A 33 -0.87 -47.94 31.65
N ALA A 34 -1.27 -48.96 30.89
CA ALA A 34 -2.04 -50.18 31.18
C ALA A 34 -3.07 -50.24 32.33
N GLU A 35 -4.29 -50.61 31.91
CA GLU A 35 -5.34 -51.31 32.66
C GLU A 35 -4.82 -52.45 33.55
N ALA A 36 -5.38 -52.53 34.77
CA ALA A 36 -5.58 -53.78 35.50
C ALA A 36 -6.74 -53.66 36.51
N ASP A 37 -7.70 -54.58 36.35
CA ASP A 37 -8.55 -55.27 37.33
C ASP A 37 -9.46 -54.55 38.37
N ALA A 38 -10.77 -54.61 38.05
CA ALA A 38 -11.87 -55.29 38.75
C ALA A 38 -12.27 -55.05 40.25
N LEU A 39 -13.53 -54.58 40.39
CA LEU A 39 -14.61 -54.84 41.40
C LEU A 39 -14.53 -54.18 42.81
N PRO A 40 -15.66 -53.95 43.56
CA PRO A 40 -17.13 -54.09 43.31
C PRO A 40 -17.96 -52.79 43.61
N PRO A 41 -19.31 -52.73 43.42
CA PRO A 41 -20.08 -51.49 43.59
C PRO A 41 -20.59 -51.28 45.03
N PRO A 42 -20.71 -50.02 45.50
CA PRO A 42 -21.97 -49.66 46.15
C PRO A 42 -22.46 -48.22 45.95
N ALA A 43 -23.78 -48.11 46.12
CA ALA A 43 -24.62 -46.96 46.49
C ALA A 43 -24.82 -45.82 45.46
N VAL A 44 -26.02 -45.84 44.87
CA VAL A 44 -26.65 -44.75 44.12
C VAL A 44 -26.75 -43.50 45.01
N VAL A 45 -25.96 -42.48 44.69
CA VAL A 45 -26.23 -41.09 45.07
C VAL A 45 -26.56 -40.33 43.79
N PRO A 46 -27.70 -39.63 43.68
CA PRO A 46 -27.94 -38.75 42.54
C PRO A 46 -26.99 -37.55 42.67
N ARG A 47 -25.80 -37.69 42.09
CA ARG A 47 -24.90 -36.55 41.87
C ARG A 47 -25.50 -35.74 40.74
N VAL A 48 -25.97 -34.54 41.06
CA VAL A 48 -26.18 -33.49 40.08
C VAL A 48 -24.83 -33.28 39.40
N MET A 49 -24.69 -33.76 38.17
CA MET A 49 -23.52 -33.42 37.35
C MET A 49 -23.65 -31.94 37.00
N PRO A 50 -22.67 -31.08 37.33
CA PRO A 50 -22.48 -29.87 36.54
C PRO A 50 -22.28 -30.36 35.10
N VAL A 51 -23.16 -29.97 34.19
CA VAL A 51 -22.87 -30.07 32.77
C VAL A 51 -21.68 -29.14 32.55
N GLU A 52 -20.49 -29.70 32.63
CA GLU A 52 -19.27 -29.08 32.15
C GLU A 52 -19.42 -29.05 30.64
N ALA A 53 -20.04 -27.97 30.16
CA ALA A 53 -20.11 -27.63 28.76
C ALA A 53 -18.67 -27.43 28.30
N GLU A 54 -18.05 -28.51 27.81
CA GLU A 54 -16.77 -28.47 27.14
C GLU A 54 -16.86 -27.37 26.06
N PRO A 55 -16.15 -26.23 26.21
CA PRO A 55 -16.25 -25.17 25.25
C PRO A 55 -15.60 -25.69 23.98
N ARG A 56 -16.44 -26.10 23.02
CA ARG A 56 -16.03 -26.48 21.68
C ARG A 56 -15.21 -25.33 21.11
N ALA A 57 -13.88 -25.43 21.18
CA ALA A 57 -12.99 -24.36 20.78
C ALA A 57 -13.30 -23.99 19.31
N PRO A 58 -13.72 -22.74 19.01
CA PRO A 58 -14.05 -22.31 17.65
C PRO A 58 -12.79 -22.11 16.77
N ALA A 59 -11.71 -22.83 17.05
CA ALA A 59 -10.35 -22.57 16.54
C ALA A 59 -10.12 -22.96 15.07
N THR A 60 -11.13 -23.46 14.35
CA THR A 60 -10.99 -23.84 12.92
C THR A 60 -11.78 -22.94 11.98
N GLN A 61 -12.51 -21.94 12.47
CA GLN A 61 -13.18 -21.00 11.58
C GLN A 61 -12.16 -19.99 11.05
N PRO A 62 -12.14 -19.69 9.74
CA PRO A 62 -11.30 -18.62 9.23
C PRO A 62 -11.70 -17.32 9.94
N ALA A 63 -10.70 -16.58 10.44
CA ALA A 63 -10.91 -15.44 11.33
C ALA A 63 -11.95 -14.44 10.82
N SER A 64 -12.07 -14.27 9.50
CA SER A 64 -13.06 -13.41 8.86
C SER A 64 -14.50 -13.88 9.01
N LEU A 65 -14.78 -15.19 8.92
CA LEU A 65 -16.12 -15.74 9.16
C LEU A 65 -16.47 -15.67 10.64
N PHE A 66 -15.50 -15.91 11.52
CA PHE A 66 -15.71 -15.75 12.95
C PHE A 66 -16.08 -14.30 13.32
N THR A 67 -15.36 -13.30 12.78
CA THR A 67 -15.70 -11.88 12.98
C THR A 67 -17.09 -11.56 12.42
N LEU A 68 -17.43 -12.04 11.22
CA LEU A 68 -18.75 -11.80 10.63
C LEU A 68 -19.89 -12.32 11.52
N MET A 69 -19.74 -13.55 12.05
CA MET A 69 -20.78 -14.18 12.86
C MET A 69 -20.89 -13.61 14.27
N THR A 70 -19.79 -13.16 14.87
CA THR A 70 -19.75 -12.71 16.27
C THR A 70 -19.83 -11.20 16.45
N GLN A 71 -19.38 -10.43 15.47
CA GLN A 71 -19.25 -8.96 15.54
C GLN A 71 -19.98 -8.24 14.40
N GLY A 72 -20.53 -8.97 13.43
CA GLY A 72 -21.33 -8.43 12.35
C GLY A 72 -20.54 -7.96 11.12
N PRO A 73 -21.25 -7.51 10.08
CA PRO A 73 -20.68 -7.25 8.76
C PRO A 73 -19.77 -6.00 8.73
N GLN A 74 -20.01 -4.98 9.56
CA GLN A 74 -19.10 -3.82 9.60
C GLN A 74 -17.74 -4.20 10.19
N ALA A 75 -17.72 -4.97 11.27
CA ALA A 75 -16.48 -5.46 11.88
C ALA A 75 -15.70 -6.36 10.91
N ALA A 76 -16.40 -7.23 10.16
CA ALA A 76 -15.79 -8.04 9.11
C ALA A 76 -15.19 -7.20 7.97
N MET A 77 -15.83 -6.09 7.58
CA MET A 77 -15.26 -5.18 6.58
C MET A 77 -14.05 -4.41 7.09
N LEU A 78 -14.05 -4.00 8.36
CA LEU A 78 -12.89 -3.35 8.97
C LEU A 78 -11.69 -4.30 9.06
N SER A 79 -11.90 -5.54 9.50
CA SER A 79 -10.83 -6.55 9.52
C SER A 79 -10.33 -6.88 8.11
N TYR A 80 -11.22 -6.90 7.12
CA TYR A 80 -10.83 -7.02 5.71
C TYR A 80 -9.98 -5.82 5.25
N ALA A 81 -10.37 -4.60 5.60
CA ALA A 81 -9.60 -3.40 5.27
C ALA A 81 -8.19 -3.43 5.88
N ASP A 82 -8.04 -3.93 7.11
CA ASP A 82 -6.74 -4.08 7.75
C ASP A 82 -5.87 -5.15 7.05
N LYS A 83 -6.46 -6.29 6.69
CA LYS A 83 -5.77 -7.32 5.87
C LYS A 83 -5.28 -6.73 4.54
N VAL A 84 -6.12 -5.96 3.85
CA VAL A 84 -5.76 -5.43 2.54
C VAL A 84 -4.57 -4.45 2.62
N ARG A 85 -4.41 -3.70 3.72
CA ARG A 85 -3.29 -2.76 3.89
C ARG A 85 -1.92 -3.44 3.90
N THR A 86 -1.86 -4.72 4.25
CA THR A 86 -0.60 -5.47 4.32
C THR A 86 -0.23 -6.14 2.98
N LEU A 87 -1.12 -6.12 1.99
CA LEU A 87 -0.89 -6.76 0.70
C LEU A 87 0.10 -5.96 -0.16
N GLY A 88 1.02 -6.68 -0.81
CA GLY A 88 1.88 -6.10 -1.84
C GLY A 88 1.13 -5.86 -3.16
N GLY A 89 1.72 -5.11 -4.11
CA GLY A 89 1.07 -4.78 -5.38
C GLY A 89 0.64 -5.99 -6.22
N ASN A 90 1.46 -7.05 -6.27
CA ASN A 90 1.13 -8.29 -6.99
C ASN A 90 -0.04 -9.04 -6.33
N GLU A 91 -0.05 -9.14 -5.01
CA GLU A 91 -1.12 -9.79 -4.25
C GLU A 91 -2.43 -9.00 -4.35
N LEU A 92 -2.34 -7.67 -4.33
CA LEU A 92 -3.47 -6.77 -4.51
C LEU A 92 -4.12 -6.99 -5.89
N GLY A 93 -3.31 -7.05 -6.95
CA GLY A 93 -3.78 -7.35 -8.31
C GLY A 93 -4.43 -8.73 -8.42
N ALA A 94 -3.84 -9.75 -7.79
CA ALA A 94 -4.40 -11.10 -7.75
C ALA A 94 -5.76 -11.14 -7.01
N GLU A 95 -5.89 -10.42 -5.90
CA GLU A 95 -7.15 -10.36 -5.13
C GLU A 95 -8.25 -9.64 -5.91
N ILE A 96 -7.91 -8.54 -6.60
CA ILE A 96 -8.84 -7.81 -7.48
C ILE A 96 -9.32 -8.73 -8.61
N ALA A 97 -8.40 -9.46 -9.25
CA ALA A 97 -8.74 -10.41 -10.31
C ALA A 97 -9.60 -11.58 -9.78
N ARG A 98 -9.32 -12.06 -8.57
CA ARG A 98 -10.10 -13.13 -7.92
C ARG A 98 -11.53 -12.72 -7.63
N ILE A 99 -11.77 -11.46 -7.21
CA ILE A 99 -13.13 -10.96 -6.99
C ILE A 99 -13.83 -10.70 -8.32
N GLY A 100 -13.14 -10.09 -9.30
CA GLY A 100 -13.71 -9.83 -10.63
C GLY A 100 -14.89 -8.86 -10.59
N ASP A 101 -16.02 -9.27 -11.16
CA ASP A 101 -17.28 -8.50 -11.12
C ASP A 101 -18.05 -8.82 -9.82
N PRO A 102 -18.25 -7.84 -8.92
CA PRO A 102 -18.92 -8.10 -7.65
C PRO A 102 -20.43 -8.34 -7.77
N GLY A 103 -21.04 -8.12 -8.95
CA GLY A 103 -22.49 -8.23 -9.14
C GLY A 103 -23.25 -7.32 -8.18
N ASP A 104 -24.38 -7.79 -7.64
CA ASP A 104 -25.25 -7.05 -6.71
C ASP A 104 -24.96 -7.30 -5.22
N SER A 105 -23.98 -8.13 -4.88
CA SER A 105 -23.66 -8.43 -3.48
C SER A 105 -23.00 -7.21 -2.81
N PRO A 106 -23.62 -6.62 -1.76
CA PRO A 106 -23.05 -5.44 -1.10
C PRO A 106 -21.68 -5.72 -0.48
N THR A 107 -21.49 -6.93 0.06
CA THR A 107 -20.24 -7.36 0.68
C THR A 107 -19.09 -7.42 -0.33
N THR A 108 -19.28 -8.04 -1.50
CA THR A 108 -18.24 -8.13 -2.53
C THR A 108 -17.97 -6.75 -3.17
N GLN A 109 -19.00 -5.92 -3.35
CA GLN A 109 -18.84 -4.53 -3.78
C GLN A 109 -17.95 -3.74 -2.80
N MET A 110 -18.09 -3.96 -1.48
CA MET A 110 -17.26 -3.30 -0.47
C MET A 110 -15.83 -3.81 -0.47
N GLN A 111 -15.65 -5.12 -0.55
CA GLN A 111 -14.32 -5.71 -0.62
C GLN A 111 -13.55 -5.23 -1.85
N LEU A 112 -14.22 -5.17 -3.02
CA LEU A 112 -13.59 -4.66 -4.23
C LEU A 112 -13.29 -3.17 -4.15
N ALA A 113 -14.20 -2.35 -3.61
CA ALA A 113 -13.95 -0.92 -3.43
C ALA A 113 -12.73 -0.66 -2.52
N ILE A 114 -12.59 -1.45 -1.45
CA ILE A 114 -11.43 -1.37 -0.53
C ILE A 114 -10.13 -1.72 -1.27
N LEU A 115 -10.12 -2.80 -2.05
CA LEU A 115 -8.94 -3.19 -2.84
C LEU A 115 -8.54 -2.14 -3.86
N LEU A 116 -9.50 -1.65 -4.66
CA LEU A 116 -9.27 -0.65 -5.70
C LEU A 116 -8.72 0.66 -5.12
N SER A 117 -9.13 1.06 -3.92
CA SER A 117 -8.60 2.27 -3.27
C SER A 117 -7.10 2.21 -2.94
N GLN A 118 -6.52 1.01 -2.90
CA GLN A 118 -5.14 0.77 -2.50
C GLN A 118 -4.19 0.77 -3.71
N THR A 119 -4.71 0.66 -4.92
CA THR A 119 -3.89 0.67 -6.15
C THR A 119 -3.28 2.05 -6.42
N ARG A 120 -3.88 3.12 -5.86
CA ARG A 120 -3.54 4.53 -6.13
C ARG A 120 -3.65 4.90 -7.62
N VAL A 121 -4.48 4.17 -8.36
CA VAL A 121 -4.81 4.48 -9.76
C VAL A 121 -6.09 5.31 -9.77
N PRO A 122 -6.13 6.50 -10.41
CA PRO A 122 -7.30 7.37 -10.39
C PRO A 122 -8.58 6.71 -10.94
N ALA A 123 -8.45 5.88 -11.98
CA ALA A 123 -9.57 5.14 -12.55
C ALA A 123 -10.15 4.09 -11.58
N ASP A 124 -9.29 3.41 -10.82
CA ASP A 124 -9.71 2.44 -9.80
C ASP A 124 -10.40 3.12 -8.64
N LEU A 125 -9.89 4.27 -8.20
CA LEU A 125 -10.52 5.07 -7.14
C LEU A 125 -11.92 5.56 -7.56
N ALA A 126 -12.09 5.99 -8.81
CA ALA A 126 -13.40 6.35 -9.36
C ALA A 126 -14.35 5.15 -9.40
N ARG A 127 -13.86 3.96 -9.80
CA ARG A 127 -14.64 2.72 -9.77
C ARG A 127 -15.04 2.32 -8.34
N ALA A 128 -14.13 2.45 -7.38
CA ALA A 128 -14.40 2.20 -5.96
C ALA A 128 -15.53 3.09 -5.43
N LEU A 129 -15.50 4.39 -5.75
CA LEU A 129 -16.58 5.32 -5.41
C LEU A 129 -17.93 4.87 -6.02
N GLY A 130 -17.94 4.45 -7.29
CA GLY A 130 -19.14 3.92 -7.93
C GLY A 130 -19.72 2.70 -7.21
N LEU A 131 -18.88 1.77 -6.78
CA LEU A 131 -19.28 0.59 -5.99
C LEU A 131 -19.86 0.98 -4.63
N LEU A 132 -19.25 1.95 -3.94
CA LEU A 132 -19.75 2.48 -2.68
C LEU A 132 -21.12 3.11 -2.83
N GLN A 133 -21.35 3.89 -3.90
CA GLN A 133 -22.66 4.47 -4.18
C GLN A 133 -23.72 3.39 -4.44
N ARG A 134 -23.38 2.29 -5.12
CA ARG A 134 -24.30 1.15 -5.30
C ARG A 134 -24.70 0.52 -3.97
N VAL A 135 -23.76 0.30 -3.04
CA VAL A 135 -24.08 -0.21 -1.70
C VAL A 135 -24.95 0.76 -0.91
N ILE A 136 -24.67 2.06 -0.99
CA ILE A 136 -25.47 3.09 -0.31
C ILE A 136 -26.92 3.11 -0.83
N ALA A 137 -27.11 2.92 -2.13
CA ALA A 137 -28.43 2.92 -2.77
C ALA A 137 -29.16 1.56 -2.67
N ASN A 138 -28.48 0.49 -2.28
CA ASN A 138 -29.06 -0.85 -2.24
C ASN A 138 -30.02 -0.99 -1.03
N PRO A 139 -31.32 -1.28 -1.25
CA PRO A 139 -32.32 -1.37 -0.18
C PRO A 139 -32.35 -2.72 0.53
N SER A 140 -31.57 -3.72 0.08
CA SER A 140 -31.55 -5.07 0.66
C SER A 140 -31.16 -5.05 2.15
N PRO A 141 -31.66 -6.01 2.95
CA PRO A 141 -31.32 -6.09 4.38
C PRO A 141 -29.83 -6.36 4.61
N GLU A 142 -29.14 -6.98 3.65
CA GLU A 142 -27.68 -7.19 3.71
C GLU A 142 -26.89 -5.89 3.54
N ALA A 143 -27.40 -4.94 2.74
CA ALA A 143 -26.74 -3.66 2.50
C ALA A 143 -26.91 -2.68 3.66
N GLN A 144 -28.08 -2.65 4.31
CA GLN A 144 -28.42 -1.72 5.39
C GLN A 144 -27.33 -1.56 6.46
N PRO A 145 -26.75 -2.64 7.04
CA PRO A 145 -25.70 -2.49 8.03
C PRO A 145 -24.40 -1.89 7.44
N LEU A 146 -24.11 -2.08 6.16
CA LEU A 146 -22.90 -1.59 5.51
C LEU A 146 -23.00 -0.14 5.04
N GLN A 147 -24.21 0.38 4.81
CA GLN A 147 -24.45 1.74 4.32
C GLN A 147 -23.70 2.85 5.11
N PRO A 148 -23.69 2.90 6.46
CA PRO A 148 -22.96 3.95 7.17
C PRO A 148 -21.44 3.88 6.92
N LEU A 149 -20.87 2.67 6.86
CA LEU A 149 -19.46 2.48 6.53
C LEU A 149 -19.17 2.88 5.09
N ALA A 150 -20.03 2.51 4.15
CA ALA A 150 -19.90 2.88 2.74
C ALA A 150 -19.90 4.40 2.54
N ARG A 151 -20.77 5.14 3.24
CA ARG A 151 -20.78 6.63 3.22
C ARG A 151 -19.49 7.22 3.77
N ALA A 152 -18.99 6.70 4.89
CA ALA A 152 -17.74 7.17 5.49
C ALA A 152 -16.53 6.91 4.55
N LEU A 153 -16.46 5.73 3.94
CA LEU A 153 -15.43 5.39 2.95
C LEU A 153 -15.54 6.25 1.69
N ALA A 154 -16.75 6.51 1.20
CA ALA A 154 -16.95 7.35 0.02
C ALA A 154 -16.45 8.78 0.26
N ALA A 155 -16.78 9.37 1.41
CA ALA A 155 -16.25 10.68 1.80
C ALA A 155 -14.71 10.67 1.85
N ARG A 156 -14.12 9.64 2.46
CA ARG A 156 -12.65 9.49 2.53
C ARG A 156 -12.00 9.35 1.16
N TYR A 157 -12.59 8.59 0.24
CA TYR A 157 -12.01 8.40 -1.10
C TYR A 157 -12.16 9.65 -1.99
N VAL A 158 -13.19 10.47 -1.78
CA VAL A 158 -13.27 11.79 -2.42
C VAL A 158 -12.12 12.69 -1.94
N GLU A 159 -11.83 12.71 -0.64
CA GLU A 159 -10.68 13.47 -0.11
C GLU A 159 -9.34 12.90 -0.59
N GLN A 160 -9.21 11.58 -0.66
CA GLN A 160 -8.02 10.93 -1.23
C GLN A 160 -7.76 11.41 -2.66
N ARG A 161 -8.81 11.45 -3.50
CA ARG A 161 -8.70 11.93 -4.87
C ARG A 161 -8.23 13.38 -4.94
N ARG A 162 -8.78 14.27 -4.10
CA ARG A 162 -8.36 15.67 -4.04
C ARG A 162 -6.88 15.83 -3.71
N VAL A 163 -6.40 15.05 -2.72
CA VAL A 163 -4.99 15.06 -2.31
C VAL A 163 -4.08 14.53 -3.43
N GLU A 164 -4.50 13.48 -4.14
CA GLU A 164 -3.77 12.95 -5.29
C GLU A 164 -3.70 13.97 -6.45
N ASP A 165 -4.82 14.63 -6.78
CA ASP A 165 -4.89 15.67 -7.81
C ASP A 165 -3.98 16.87 -7.47
N ASP A 166 -3.95 17.30 -6.21
CA ASP A 166 -3.09 18.42 -5.77
C ASP A 166 -1.61 18.04 -5.74
N ARG A 167 -1.28 16.79 -5.37
CA ARG A 167 0.07 16.25 -5.47
C ARG A 167 0.56 16.30 -6.93
N ASP A 168 -0.26 15.89 -7.88
CA ASP A 168 0.11 15.89 -9.30
C ASP A 168 0.36 17.31 -9.82
N LYS A 169 -0.46 18.28 -9.42
CA LYS A 169 -0.22 19.71 -9.73
C LYS A 169 1.11 20.20 -9.15
N GLN A 170 1.42 19.85 -7.90
CA GLN A 170 2.69 20.23 -7.27
C GLN A 170 3.89 19.62 -8.01
N VAL A 171 3.81 18.36 -8.43
CA VAL A 171 4.86 17.70 -9.22
C VAL A 171 5.05 18.39 -10.57
N GLN A 172 3.97 18.82 -11.23
CA GLN A 172 4.06 19.58 -12.49
C GLN A 172 4.73 20.95 -12.27
N GLN A 173 4.35 21.68 -11.22
CA GLN A 173 4.97 22.97 -10.87
C GLN A 173 6.46 22.83 -10.58
N LEU A 174 6.87 21.78 -9.86
CA LEU A 174 8.27 21.50 -9.58
C LEU A 174 9.09 21.19 -10.84
N ARG A 175 8.50 20.47 -11.80
CA ARG A 175 9.17 20.20 -13.08
C ARG A 175 9.34 21.47 -13.91
N GLU A 176 8.34 22.34 -13.92
CA GLU A 176 8.41 23.61 -14.66
C GLU A 176 9.38 24.59 -14.00
N SER A 177 9.41 24.67 -12.67
CA SER A 177 10.41 25.49 -11.97
C SER A 177 11.83 25.00 -12.21
N GLN A 178 12.06 23.68 -12.24
CA GLN A 178 13.36 23.10 -12.58
C GLN A 178 13.79 23.48 -14.00
N ARG A 179 12.91 23.36 -15.00
CA ARG A 179 13.21 23.79 -16.39
C ARG A 179 13.59 25.26 -16.46
N ARG A 180 12.91 26.12 -15.71
CA ARG A 180 13.23 27.55 -15.65
C ARG A 180 14.60 27.79 -15.02
N ILE A 181 14.97 27.02 -13.99
CA ILE A 181 16.31 27.07 -13.39
C ILE A 181 17.36 26.67 -14.41
N ASP A 182 17.14 25.57 -15.14
CA ASP A 182 18.09 25.09 -16.15
C ASP A 182 18.27 26.13 -17.27
N GLN A 183 17.18 26.73 -17.77
CA GLN A 183 17.24 27.83 -18.75
C GLN A 183 18.01 29.07 -18.22
N LEU A 184 17.87 29.38 -16.93
CA LEU A 184 18.59 30.50 -16.32
C LEU A 184 20.08 30.16 -16.17
N ASN A 185 20.41 28.92 -15.83
CA ASN A 185 21.80 28.45 -15.75
C ASN A 185 22.47 28.48 -17.12
N ASP A 186 21.80 28.02 -18.19
CA ASP A 186 22.31 28.09 -19.56
C ASP A 186 22.61 29.53 -19.98
N ARG A 187 21.75 30.48 -19.59
CA ARG A 187 21.98 31.92 -19.84
C ARG A 187 23.18 32.44 -19.07
N ILE A 188 23.33 32.08 -17.80
CA ILE A 188 24.49 32.48 -16.99
C ILE A 188 25.77 31.90 -17.60
N GLU A 189 25.76 30.65 -18.05
CA GLU A 189 26.90 30.02 -18.70
C GLU A 189 27.25 30.70 -20.03
N ALA A 190 26.25 31.03 -20.85
CA ALA A 190 26.43 31.79 -22.08
C ALA A 190 27.05 33.18 -21.81
N LEU A 191 26.58 33.89 -20.78
CA LEU A 191 27.17 35.16 -20.36
C LEU A 191 28.63 34.99 -19.89
N ARG A 192 28.92 33.96 -19.10
CA ARG A 192 30.30 33.65 -18.67
C ARG A 192 31.21 33.29 -19.86
N ALA A 193 30.69 32.63 -20.89
CA ALA A 193 31.45 32.33 -22.10
C ALA A 193 31.80 33.61 -22.87
N ILE A 194 30.88 34.58 -22.92
CA ILE A 194 31.11 35.90 -23.48
C ILE A 194 32.17 36.66 -22.65
N GLU A 195 32.05 36.69 -21.32
CA GLU A 195 33.07 37.32 -20.47
C GLU A 195 34.47 36.73 -20.68
N ARG A 196 34.55 35.40 -20.83
CA ARG A 196 35.83 34.71 -21.10
C ARG A 196 36.40 35.05 -22.48
N SER A 197 35.55 35.27 -23.50
CA SER A 197 36.02 35.66 -24.84
C SER A 197 36.52 37.11 -24.86
N PHE A 198 35.95 38.01 -24.06
CA PHE A 198 36.45 39.38 -23.88
C PHE A 198 37.75 39.45 -23.06
N ALA A 199 37.91 38.58 -22.05
CA ALA A 199 39.09 38.58 -21.17
C ALA A 199 40.34 37.91 -21.80
N ARG A 200 40.21 37.25 -22.95
CA ARG A 200 41.35 36.67 -23.68
C ARG A 200 41.78 37.64 -24.79
N PRO A 201 42.92 38.36 -24.67
CA PRO A 201 43.50 39.03 -25.84
C PRO A 201 43.72 37.99 -26.93
N ALA A 202 43.46 38.34 -28.18
CA ALA A 202 43.65 37.45 -29.33
C ALA A 202 45.04 36.81 -29.28
N ALA A 203 45.13 35.60 -28.74
CA ALA A 203 46.22 34.70 -29.07
C ALA A 203 46.01 34.44 -30.56
N THR A 204 46.87 35.06 -31.35
CA THR A 204 47.02 34.88 -32.79
C THR A 204 46.78 33.41 -33.14
N PRO A 205 45.92 33.09 -34.13
CA PRO A 205 45.86 31.74 -34.63
C PRO A 205 47.26 31.39 -35.12
N ALA A 206 47.92 30.42 -34.48
CA ALA A 206 49.07 29.78 -35.08
C ALA A 206 48.62 29.26 -36.45
N PRO A 207 49.38 29.51 -37.53
CA PRO A 207 48.94 29.11 -38.87
C PRO A 207 48.72 27.61 -38.88
N ALA A 208 47.49 27.21 -39.25
CA ALA A 208 47.15 25.82 -39.49
C ALA A 208 48.14 25.28 -40.54
N ALA A 209 48.92 24.28 -40.15
CA ALA A 209 49.76 23.53 -41.07
C ALA A 209 48.86 22.97 -42.18
N VAL A 210 49.15 23.37 -43.41
CA VAL A 210 48.49 22.90 -44.63
C VAL A 210 48.62 21.37 -44.66
N PRO A 211 47.52 20.59 -44.75
CA PRO A 211 47.65 19.15 -44.97
C PRO A 211 48.22 18.93 -46.37
N ALA A 212 49.31 18.17 -46.45
CA ALA A 212 49.96 17.77 -47.70
C ALA A 212 48.95 17.05 -48.62
N PRO A 213 49.04 17.21 -49.95
CA PRO A 213 48.08 16.61 -50.87
C PRO A 213 48.26 15.08 -50.88
N ALA A 214 47.16 14.38 -50.65
CA ALA A 214 47.08 12.93 -50.83
C ALA A 214 47.33 12.57 -52.30
N THR A 215 48.37 11.79 -52.56
CA THR A 215 48.65 11.21 -53.87
C THR A 215 47.59 10.15 -54.19
N ASN A 216 46.68 10.46 -55.11
CA ASN A 216 45.72 9.51 -55.66
C ASN A 216 46.44 8.43 -56.49
N GLY A 217 46.70 7.28 -55.87
CA GLY A 217 47.11 6.06 -56.56
C GLY A 217 45.93 5.39 -57.24
N ASN A 218 45.58 5.83 -58.45
CA ASN A 218 44.73 5.06 -59.35
C ASN A 218 45.47 3.80 -59.81
N LYS A 219 45.00 2.62 -59.42
CA LYS A 219 45.37 1.35 -60.05
C LYS A 219 44.16 0.83 -60.84
N PRO A 220 44.21 0.75 -62.17
CA PRO A 220 43.25 -0.02 -62.93
C PRO A 220 43.73 -1.48 -63.06
N THR A 221 42.86 -2.41 -62.68
CA THR A 221 42.77 -3.81 -63.14
C THR A 221 42.47 -3.85 -64.65
N PRO A 222 42.76 -4.92 -65.42
CA PRO A 222 42.58 -6.35 -65.10
C PRO A 222 43.85 -7.13 -64.75
#